data_AF-A0A7J5U7M5-F1
#
_entry.id   AF-A0A7J5U7M5-F1
#
_cell.length_a   1.000
_cell.length_b   1.000
_cell.length_c   1.000
_cell.angle_alpha   90.00
_cell.angle_beta   90.00
_cell.angle_gamma   90.00
#
_symmetry.space_group_name_H-M   'P 1'
#
loop_
_entity.id
_entity.type
_entity.pdbx_description
1 polymer ?
#
loop_
_entity_poly.entity_id
_entity_poly.type
_entity_poly.pdbx_seq_one_letter_code
_entity_poly.pdbx_strand_id
1 'polypeptide(L)'
;MVQGAANVLQITYSARPHTGNEDLRLTFPASSSLTFDQIEKSSFNVYVKQTVADAQGNRLSYWFAVPGQTPVGNAYSYYLFPGNSGLSAALFLKRTTNFRLGPEDFDAIRVVVIPASLLVGGRLAVDWSRYESVQQAFGLSD
;
A
#
# COMPACT_ATOMS: atom_id res chain seq x y z
N MET A 1 6.70 20.95 5.96
CA MET A 1 6.70 21.34 4.54
C MET A 1 6.23 20.14 3.74
N VAL A 2 5.05 20.24 3.11
CA VAL A 2 4.51 19.19 2.24
C VAL A 2 4.82 19.64 0.81
N GLN A 3 5.79 18.98 0.17
CA GLN A 3 6.10 19.23 -1.24
C GLN A 3 6.09 17.89 -1.98
N GLY A 4 4.91 17.26 -2.00
CA GLY A 4 4.58 16.20 -2.95
C GLY A 4 3.83 16.83 -4.12
N ALA A 5 4.04 16.33 -5.34
CA ALA A 5 3.28 16.76 -6.52
C ALA A 5 1.79 16.85 -6.17
N ALA A 6 1.18 18.03 -6.32
CA ALA A 6 0.10 18.59 -5.50
C ALA A 6 -1.18 17.76 -5.30
N ASN A 7 -1.29 16.55 -5.85
CA ASN A 7 -2.44 15.68 -5.67
C ASN A 7 -2.12 14.20 -5.37
N VAL A 8 -0.85 13.80 -5.20
CA VAL A 8 -0.51 12.43 -4.76
C VAL A 8 -0.48 12.37 -3.23
N LEU A 9 -1.24 11.44 -2.65
CA LEU A 9 -1.31 11.24 -1.21
C LEU A 9 -0.61 9.93 -0.83
N GLN A 10 0.26 9.98 0.16
CA GLN A 10 0.80 8.80 0.83
C GLN A 10 0.20 8.67 2.23
N ILE A 11 -0.41 7.52 2.50
CA ILE A 11 -0.90 7.15 3.83
C ILE A 11 0.01 6.04 4.35
N THR A 12 0.67 6.29 5.48
CA THR A 12 1.54 5.31 6.13
C THR A 12 0.87 4.76 7.37
N TYR A 13 0.77 3.45 7.45
CA TYR A 13 0.30 2.70 8.61
C TYR A 13 1.51 2.10 9.33
N SER A 14 1.48 2.18 10.66
CA SER A 14 2.48 1.54 11.52
C SER A 14 2.47 0.02 11.40
N ALA A 15 3.44 -0.64 12.02
CA ALA A 15 3.55 -2.08 12.05
C ALA A 15 2.24 -2.76 12.49
N ARG A 16 1.82 -3.79 11.76
CA ARG A 16 0.60 -4.58 12.01
C ARG A 16 0.78 -6.02 11.53
N PRO A 17 0.34 -7.02 12.30
CA PRO A 17 0.28 -8.39 11.81
C PRO A 17 -0.93 -8.59 10.89
N HIS A 18 -0.78 -9.46 9.90
CA HIS A 18 -1.89 -10.02 9.13
C HIS A 18 -2.07 -11.49 9.52
N THR A 19 -3.20 -11.84 10.11
CA THR A 19 -3.46 -13.18 10.68
C THR A 19 -3.56 -14.28 9.62
N GLY A 20 -3.96 -13.90 8.39
CA GLY A 20 -4.13 -14.82 7.26
C GLY A 20 -5.52 -15.39 7.12
N ASN A 21 -6.35 -15.26 8.17
CA ASN A 21 -7.75 -15.73 8.18
C ASN A 21 -8.76 -14.60 8.00
N GLU A 22 -8.38 -13.37 8.33
CA GLU A 22 -9.20 -12.17 8.23
C GLU A 22 -8.52 -11.15 7.33
N ASP A 23 -9.32 -10.35 6.64
CA ASP A 23 -8.83 -9.23 5.83
C ASP A 23 -8.35 -8.10 6.77
N LEU A 24 -7.13 -7.62 6.55
CA LEU A 24 -6.60 -6.50 7.31
C LEU A 24 -7.22 -5.18 6.82
N ARG A 25 -8.09 -4.61 7.65
CA ARG A 25 -8.73 -3.31 7.38
C ARG A 25 -7.78 -2.15 7.67
N LEU A 26 -7.54 -1.33 6.63
CA LEU A 26 -6.78 -0.09 6.67
C LEU A 26 -7.73 1.09 6.49
N THR A 27 -8.20 1.62 7.61
CA THR A 27 -9.07 2.82 7.64
C THR A 27 -8.27 4.03 7.16
N PHE A 28 -8.83 4.83 6.26
CA PHE A 28 -8.19 6.09 5.87
C PHE A 28 -8.29 7.10 7.03
N PRO A 29 -7.20 7.82 7.36
CA PRO A 29 -7.25 8.79 8.45
C PRO A 29 -8.19 9.94 8.06
N ALA A 30 -8.95 10.49 9.02
CA ALA A 30 -9.85 11.62 8.75
C ALA A 30 -9.13 12.83 8.13
N SER A 31 -7.82 12.97 8.38
CA SER A 31 -6.96 14.00 7.83
C SER A 31 -6.54 13.78 6.37
N SER A 32 -6.83 12.62 5.76
CA SER A 32 -6.51 12.35 4.35
C SER A 32 -7.40 13.15 3.39
N SER A 33 -8.51 13.71 3.89
CA SER A 33 -9.53 14.41 3.10
C SER A 33 -10.05 13.62 1.90
N LEU A 34 -9.86 12.28 1.87
CA LEU A 34 -10.30 11.42 0.77
C LEU A 34 -11.83 11.39 0.71
N THR A 35 -12.39 12.06 -0.28
CA THR A 35 -13.81 11.98 -0.62
C THR A 35 -14.10 10.72 -1.43
N PHE A 36 -15.36 10.30 -1.46
CA PHE A 36 -15.82 9.20 -2.31
C PHE A 36 -15.39 9.38 -3.77
N ASP A 37 -15.64 10.56 -4.34
CA ASP A 37 -15.22 10.92 -5.71
C ASP A 37 -13.71 10.79 -5.93
N GLN A 38 -12.89 11.16 -4.94
CA GLN A 38 -11.44 11.01 -5.02
C GLN A 38 -11.02 9.55 -4.99
N ILE A 39 -11.69 8.71 -4.19
CA ILE A 39 -11.43 7.26 -4.15
C ILE A 39 -11.79 6.62 -5.50
N GLU A 40 -12.96 6.93 -6.07
CA GLU A 40 -13.37 6.35 -7.35
C GLU A 40 -12.52 6.79 -8.54
N LYS A 41 -11.99 8.03 -8.51
CA LYS A 41 -11.21 8.62 -9.61
C LYS A 41 -9.70 8.59 -9.35
N SER A 42 -9.22 7.66 -8.51
CA SER A 42 -7.80 7.49 -8.23
C SER A 42 -7.33 6.06 -8.45
N SER A 43 -6.06 5.93 -8.82
CA SER A 43 -5.31 4.69 -8.70
C SER A 43 -4.75 4.58 -7.29
N PHE A 44 -4.82 3.38 -6.72
CA PHE A 44 -4.24 3.06 -5.43
C PHE A 44 -3.09 2.10 -5.66
N ASN A 45 -1.93 2.39 -5.09
CA ASN A 45 -0.79 1.47 -5.05
C ASN A 45 -0.50 1.15 -3.59
N VAL A 46 -0.47 -0.14 -3.26
CA VAL A 46 -0.26 -0.60 -1.90
C VAL A 46 1.11 -1.25 -1.81
N TYR A 47 1.87 -0.84 -0.80
CA TYR A 47 3.18 -1.39 -0.49
C TYR A 47 3.22 -1.79 0.95
N VAL A 48 3.88 -2.91 1.22
CA VAL A 48 4.04 -3.40 2.58
C VAL A 48 5.52 -3.60 2.82
N LYS A 49 5.98 -3.22 4.00
CA LYS A 49 7.36 -3.37 4.42
C LYS A 49 7.51 -4.61 5.27
N GLN A 50 8.52 -5.41 4.96
CA GLN A 50 8.88 -6.58 5.74
C GLN A 50 10.37 -6.73 5.90
N THR A 51 10.76 -7.16 7.08
CA THR A 51 12.12 -7.51 7.44
C THR A 51 12.25 -9.01 7.57
N VAL A 52 13.01 -9.63 6.68
CA VAL A 52 13.29 -11.06 6.68
C VAL A 52 14.78 -11.31 6.90
N ALA A 53 15.12 -12.46 7.47
CA ALA A 53 16.51 -12.90 7.58
C ALA A 53 16.93 -13.61 6.29
N ASP A 54 18.11 -13.28 5.75
CA ASP A 54 18.72 -14.04 4.66
C ASP A 54 19.33 -15.38 5.15
N ALA A 55 19.91 -16.14 4.23
CA ALA A 55 20.53 -17.43 4.54
C ALA A 55 21.75 -17.32 5.49
N GLN A 56 22.31 -16.12 5.63
CA GLN A 56 23.44 -15.80 6.50
C GLN A 56 22.99 -15.16 7.83
N GLY A 57 21.68 -14.97 8.04
CA GLY A 57 21.10 -14.39 9.24
C GLY A 57 21.07 -12.86 9.25
N ASN A 58 21.44 -12.17 8.17
CA ASN A 58 21.31 -10.72 8.08
C ASN A 58 19.85 -10.32 7.91
N ARG A 59 19.42 -9.29 8.62
CA ARG A 59 18.06 -8.75 8.51
C ARG A 59 17.98 -7.77 7.35
N LEU A 60 17.19 -8.11 6.33
CA LEU A 60 16.97 -7.31 5.15
C LEU A 60 15.52 -6.83 5.11
N SER A 61 15.32 -5.53 4.94
CA SER A 61 14.00 -4.90 4.89
C SER A 61 13.65 -4.50 3.46
N TYR A 62 12.46 -4.89 3.00
CA TYR A 62 12.00 -4.62 1.65
C TYR A 62 10.58 -4.07 1.64
N TRP A 63 10.33 -3.13 0.73
CA TRP A 63 8.97 -2.79 0.30
C TRP A 63 8.55 -3.72 -0.82
N PHE A 64 7.42 -4.39 -0.66
CA PHE A 64 6.81 -5.20 -1.71
C PHE A 64 5.47 -4.61 -2.13
N ALA A 65 5.22 -4.60 -3.43
CA ALA A 65 3.95 -4.16 -3.99
C ALA A 65 2.86 -5.22 -3.78
N VAL A 66 1.63 -4.74 -3.56
CA VAL A 66 0.41 -5.54 -3.55
C VAL A 66 -0.49 -5.03 -4.68
N PRO A 67 -1.11 -5.90 -5.51
CA PRO A 67 -1.05 -7.36 -5.44
C PRO A 67 0.34 -7.93 -5.75
N GLY A 68 0.72 -8.97 -5.02
CA GLY A 68 2.06 -9.53 -5.10
C GLY A 68 2.35 -10.56 -4.02
N GLN A 69 3.51 -11.21 -4.14
CA GLN A 69 4.01 -12.18 -3.18
C GLN A 69 5.01 -11.53 -2.23
N THR A 70 4.89 -11.83 -0.95
CA THR A 70 5.80 -11.34 0.09
C THR A 70 7.09 -12.17 0.12
N PRO A 71 8.19 -11.66 0.70
CA PRO A 71 9.43 -12.43 0.86
C PRO A 71 9.27 -13.75 1.62
N VAL A 72 8.25 -13.89 2.49
CA VAL A 72 7.96 -15.15 3.20
C VAL A 72 7.06 -16.11 2.40
N GLY A 73 6.65 -15.71 1.20
CA GLY A 73 6.04 -16.56 0.20
C GLY A 73 4.52 -16.43 0.09
N ASN A 74 3.83 -15.70 0.96
CA ASN A 74 2.37 -15.54 0.85
C ASN A 74 2.00 -14.50 -0.21
N ALA A 75 0.85 -14.68 -0.87
CA ALA A 75 0.36 -13.72 -1.85
C ALA A 75 -0.78 -12.88 -1.27
N TYR A 76 -0.78 -11.60 -1.62
CA TYR A 76 -1.77 -10.63 -1.18
C TYR A 76 -2.40 -9.90 -2.36
N SER A 77 -3.63 -9.46 -2.15
CA SER A 77 -4.39 -8.53 -2.98
C SER A 77 -5.02 -7.49 -2.07
N TYR A 78 -5.57 -6.42 -2.65
CA TYR A 78 -6.40 -5.48 -1.91
C TYR A 78 -7.68 -5.16 -2.66
N TYR A 79 -8.68 -4.71 -1.91
CA TYR A 79 -9.88 -4.10 -2.45
C TYR A 79 -10.26 -2.88 -1.61
N LEU A 80 -11.00 -1.97 -2.22
CA LEU A 80 -11.49 -0.76 -1.58
C LEU A 80 -12.96 -0.94 -1.23
N PHE A 81 -13.32 -0.54 -0.02
CA PHE A 81 -14.70 -0.28 0.32
C PHE A 81 -14.83 1.24 0.48
N PRO A 82 -15.47 1.95 -0.46
CA PRO A 82 -15.55 3.40 -0.40
C PRO A 82 -16.51 3.88 0.71
N GLY A 83 -17.39 3.00 1.20
CA GLY A 83 -18.35 3.33 2.25
C GLY A 83 -19.47 4.27 1.79
N ASN A 84 -20.55 4.35 2.56
CA ASN A 84 -21.66 5.27 2.29
C ASN A 84 -21.46 6.66 2.96
N SER A 85 -20.40 6.80 3.77
CA SER A 85 -19.97 8.04 4.42
C SER A 85 -18.44 8.06 4.58
N GLY A 86 -17.81 9.24 4.56
CA GLY A 86 -16.34 9.38 4.49
C GLY A 86 -15.54 8.70 5.62
N LEU A 87 -16.17 8.37 6.75
CA LEU A 87 -15.53 7.62 7.87
C LEU A 87 -15.61 6.09 7.72
N SER A 88 -16.36 5.59 6.74
CA SER A 88 -16.50 4.15 6.47
C SER A 88 -15.58 3.66 5.35
N ALA A 89 -14.95 4.56 4.61
CA ALA A 89 -14.00 4.23 3.57
C ALA A 89 -12.75 3.52 4.14
N ALA A 90 -12.40 2.38 3.56
CA ALA A 90 -11.20 1.64 3.95
C ALA A 90 -10.65 0.81 2.79
N LEU A 91 -9.35 0.57 2.84
CA LEU A 91 -8.69 -0.44 2.02
C LEU A 91 -8.61 -1.74 2.83
N PHE A 92 -8.94 -2.85 2.22
CA PHE A 92 -8.84 -4.17 2.82
C PHE A 92 -7.71 -4.91 2.12
N LEU A 93 -6.71 -5.30 2.90
CA LEU A 93 -5.63 -6.16 2.43
C LEU A 93 -6.03 -7.61 2.71
N LYS A 94 -6.02 -8.44 1.68
CA LYS A 94 -6.48 -9.83 1.71
C LYS A 94 -5.35 -10.75 1.30
N ARG A 95 -5.07 -11.77 2.12
CA ARG A 95 -4.20 -12.87 1.71
C ARG A 95 -4.95 -13.76 0.72
N THR A 96 -4.39 -13.96 -0.47
CA THR A 96 -4.98 -14.76 -1.56
C THR A 96 -4.35 -16.13 -1.68
N THR A 97 -3.14 -16.34 -1.15
CA THR A 97 -2.49 -17.65 -1.14
C THR A 97 -1.73 -17.87 0.17
N ASN A 98 -1.93 -19.06 0.75
CA ASN A 98 -1.33 -19.50 2.02
C ASN A 98 -0.19 -20.48 1.76
N PHE A 99 0.94 -19.99 1.22
CA PHE A 99 2.14 -20.82 1.12
C PHE A 99 2.77 -21.08 2.49
N ARG A 100 2.62 -20.14 3.43
CA ARG A 100 3.03 -20.27 4.82
C ARG A 100 1.87 -19.93 5.76
N LEU A 101 1.47 -20.89 6.58
CA LEU A 101 0.39 -20.74 7.54
C LEU A 101 0.79 -19.82 8.71
N GLY A 102 -0.21 -19.15 9.26
CA GLY A 102 -0.08 -18.31 10.44
C GLY A 102 0.05 -16.81 10.16
N PRO A 103 0.20 -16.02 11.24
CA PRO A 103 0.36 -14.58 11.15
C PRO A 103 1.64 -14.20 10.41
N GLU A 104 1.59 -13.06 9.75
CA GLU A 104 2.71 -12.47 9.06
C GLU A 104 2.83 -11.01 9.46
N ASP A 105 3.99 -10.64 9.97
CA ASP A 105 4.23 -9.30 10.48
C ASP A 105 4.60 -8.36 9.34
N PHE A 106 3.97 -7.19 9.32
CA PHE A 106 4.35 -6.08 8.45
C PHE A 106 4.93 -4.97 9.29
N ASP A 107 6.13 -4.49 8.94
CA ASP A 107 6.81 -3.41 9.64
C ASP A 107 6.13 -2.06 9.40
N ALA A 108 5.56 -1.88 8.21
CA ALA A 108 4.79 -0.72 7.80
C ALA A 108 3.95 -1.05 6.57
N ILE A 109 2.92 -0.26 6.31
CA ILE A 109 2.13 -0.34 5.07
C ILE A 109 1.99 1.06 4.51
N ARG A 110 2.21 1.24 3.21
CA ARG A 110 2.00 2.49 2.49
C ARG A 110 0.92 2.31 1.46
N VAL A 111 -0.04 3.23 1.46
CA VAL A 111 -1.05 3.35 0.40
C VAL A 111 -0.79 4.68 -0.30
N VAL A 112 -0.44 4.59 -1.58
CA VAL A 112 -0.20 5.75 -2.45
C VAL A 112 -1.43 5.95 -3.32
N VAL A 113 -2.09 7.08 -3.18
CA VAL A 113 -3.30 7.47 -3.92
C VAL A 113 -2.91 8.48 -4.99
N ILE A 114 -3.19 8.13 -6.24
CA ILE A 114 -2.79 8.90 -7.42
C ILE A 114 -4.04 9.23 -8.22
N PRO A 115 -4.44 10.50 -8.31
CA PRO A 115 -5.58 10.89 -9.11
C PRO A 115 -5.42 10.50 -10.57
N ALA A 116 -6.50 10.04 -11.19
CA ALA A 116 -6.50 9.62 -12.58
C ALA A 116 -6.04 10.74 -13.53
N SER A 117 -6.26 12.02 -13.17
CA SER A 117 -5.78 13.17 -13.94
C SER A 117 -4.27 13.22 -14.14
N LEU A 118 -3.48 12.64 -13.21
CA LEU A 118 -2.02 12.51 -13.34
C LEU A 118 -1.60 11.32 -14.21
N LEU A 119 -2.55 10.45 -14.58
CA LEU A 119 -2.32 9.26 -15.39
C LEU A 119 -2.80 9.43 -16.84
N VAL A 120 -3.54 10.51 -17.16
CA VAL A 120 -4.02 10.79 -18.53
C VAL A 120 -2.87 11.35 -19.39
N GLY A 121 -2.54 10.64 -20.48
CA GLY A 121 -1.52 11.07 -21.46
C GLY A 121 -0.44 10.03 -21.78
N GLY A 122 -0.41 8.91 -21.05
CA GLY A 122 0.46 7.78 -21.37
C GLY A 122 1.75 7.75 -20.56
N ARG A 123 1.73 6.90 -19.53
CA ARG A 123 2.86 6.30 -18.81
C ARG A 123 3.92 7.29 -18.29
N LEU A 124 3.74 7.71 -17.04
CA LEU A 124 4.92 7.96 -16.21
C LEU A 124 5.77 6.67 -16.25
N ALA A 125 7.05 6.80 -16.65
CA ALA A 125 8.01 5.71 -16.70
C ALA A 125 8.44 5.34 -15.27
N VAL A 126 7.49 4.82 -14.50
CA VAL A 126 7.61 4.48 -13.09
C VAL A 126 7.42 2.98 -12.96
N ASP A 127 8.35 2.33 -12.26
CA ASP A 127 8.24 0.92 -11.92
C ASP A 127 7.34 0.76 -10.69
N TRP A 128 6.04 0.68 -10.92
CA TRP A 128 5.03 0.55 -9.87
C TRP A 128 5.21 -0.66 -8.95
N SER A 129 6.01 -1.66 -9.36
CA SER A 129 6.34 -2.82 -8.52
C SER A 129 7.34 -2.49 -7.41
N ARG A 130 8.06 -1.36 -7.53
CA ARG A 130 9.08 -0.89 -6.59
C ARG A 130 8.66 0.44 -5.97
N TYR A 131 8.46 0.44 -4.66
CA TYR A 131 8.06 1.64 -3.94
C TYR A 131 9.06 2.79 -4.13
N GLU A 132 10.36 2.50 -4.14
CA GLU A 132 11.43 3.49 -4.30
C GLU A 132 11.31 4.26 -5.62
N SER A 133 10.84 3.60 -6.68
CA SER A 133 10.64 4.27 -7.97
C SER A 133 9.46 5.24 -7.92
N VAL A 134 8.37 4.85 -7.25
CA VAL A 134 7.18 5.70 -7.02
C VAL A 134 7.53 6.87 -6.10
N GLN A 135 8.31 6.59 -5.06
CA GLN A 135 8.80 7.60 -4.13
C GLN A 135 9.60 8.68 -4.86
N GLN A 136 10.54 8.29 -5.71
CA GLN A 136 11.36 9.21 -6.51
C GLN A 136 10.50 10.00 -7.50
N ALA A 137 9.56 9.34 -8.18
CA ALA A 137 8.71 9.98 -9.19
C ALA A 137 7.80 11.07 -8.63
N PHE A 138 7.35 10.92 -7.38
CA PHE A 138 6.39 11.84 -6.75
C PHE A 138 6.94 12.65 -5.57
N GLY A 139 8.23 12.48 -5.23
CA GLY A 139 8.88 13.16 -4.12
C GLY A 139 8.28 12.79 -2.76
N LEU A 140 7.92 11.52 -2.56
CA LEU A 140 7.26 11.06 -1.33
C LEU A 140 8.27 10.90 -0.17
N SER A 141 7.81 11.12 1.06
CA SER A 141 8.64 10.88 2.25
C SER A 141 8.85 9.38 2.46
N ASP A 142 10.00 9.02 3.02
CA ASP A 142 10.15 7.72 3.70
C ASP A 142 9.45 7.73 5.07
#